data_AF-A0A8T5BPU9-F1
#
_entry.id   AF-A0A8T5BPU9-F1
#
_cell.length_a   1.000
_cell.length_b   1.000
_cell.length_c   1.000
_cell.angle_alpha   90.00
_cell.angle_beta   90.00
_cell.angle_gamma   90.00
#
_symmetry.space_group_name_H-M   'P 1'
#
loop_
_entity.id
_entity.type
_entity.pdbx_description
1 polymer ?
#
loop_
_entity_poly.entity_id
_entity_poly.type
_entity_poly.pdbx_seq_one_letter_code
_entity_poly.pdbx_strand_id
1 'polypeptide(L)'
;MRNLISKLASLASFPPIGKIAIRYMKSNGLKFLQVPPGKVLEKQEAMLKAKFSKMNGTLIGKKLGLQGSCELTDLPLTGYKFYEPYFNAPSEDAFMYPLHEYVKTRTSGSSGKEKWFLHPRILFTNSYMKTGMSALIILFHDGEKCRLEYKDNVYVNVAPPPFPGGFLLPQIEEMGVIRIVPNINLHYRDKVEFLVYNYESIDGGVLLASTLLTQIMPKIGKPINLKGLLTLDSVIADANVEEIQQFVGISPKSLYGSTETLCSTVPSVEYPLGFIFDWRRGIIELHPVAKGEMSPNSLIGLEEVRPGEVYQPVYTSLEGDLTRYVLDDLIKCVAKSDDVIGSEYPVFKFQTRIGEEIALQNFTRISENEIIAALTNARVPFIDFVARVEIIGHLEYLVLYLEYSSKTPPEDIAKAIHSYLYENDVDYRNLIDFFEYFPIKIRVVPKGVFARFLEDIPAGSVPKVHRIGMKKEDFERLLKIISDYGGFRWTF
;
A
#
# COMPACT_ATOMS: atom_id res chain seq x y z
N MET A 1 -17.42 20.70 14.80
CA MET A 1 -16.00 20.49 14.40
C MET A 1 -15.69 21.02 12.99
N ARG A 2 -16.47 20.69 11.96
CA ARG A 2 -16.27 21.17 10.56
C ARG A 2 -16.20 22.70 10.41
N ASN A 3 -17.07 23.44 11.10
CA ASN A 3 -17.05 24.92 11.11
C ASN A 3 -15.81 25.54 11.80
N LEU A 4 -15.15 24.79 12.68
CA LEU A 4 -13.91 25.24 13.33
C LEU A 4 -12.71 24.94 12.43
N ILE A 5 -12.69 23.74 11.82
CA ILE A 5 -11.64 23.33 10.87
C ILE A 5 -11.65 24.24 9.64
N SER A 6 -12.83 24.56 9.07
CA SER A 6 -12.91 25.46 7.91
C SER A 6 -12.46 26.89 8.22
N LYS A 7 -12.74 27.40 9.44
CA LYS A 7 -12.24 28.70 9.91
C LYS A 7 -10.73 28.69 10.16
N LEU A 8 -10.20 27.61 10.72
CA LEU A 8 -8.75 27.45 10.93
C LEU A 8 -8.01 27.31 9.60
N ALA A 9 -8.57 26.57 8.65
CA ALA A 9 -8.09 26.45 7.28
C ALA A 9 -8.07 27.80 6.55
N SER A 10 -9.15 28.59 6.64
CA SER A 10 -9.18 29.92 6.03
C SER A 10 -8.11 30.85 6.64
N LEU A 11 -7.86 30.75 7.95
CA LEU A 11 -6.80 31.52 8.61
C LEU A 11 -5.41 31.03 8.23
N ALA A 12 -5.19 29.72 8.11
CA ALA A 12 -3.93 29.12 7.71
C ALA A 12 -3.52 29.46 6.26
N SER A 13 -4.47 29.88 5.42
CA SER A 13 -4.18 30.43 4.08
C SER A 13 -3.42 31.77 4.12
N PHE A 14 -3.45 32.50 5.25
CA PHE A 14 -2.67 33.71 5.44
C PHE A 14 -1.20 33.37 5.77
N PRO A 15 -0.19 33.84 5.01
CA PRO A 15 1.16 33.28 5.09
C PRO A 15 1.83 33.31 6.47
N PRO A 16 1.73 34.37 7.30
CA PRO A 16 2.24 34.37 8.67
C PRO A 16 1.61 33.27 9.54
N ILE A 17 0.29 33.09 9.47
CA ILE A 17 -0.44 32.08 10.25
C ILE A 17 -0.09 30.68 9.73
N GLY A 18 -0.08 30.47 8.42
CA GLY A 18 0.31 29.19 7.81
C GLY A 18 1.74 28.76 8.18
N LYS A 19 2.71 29.69 8.20
CA LYS A 19 4.08 29.41 8.66
C LYS A 19 4.17 29.06 10.14
N ILE A 20 3.29 29.63 10.98
CA ILE A 20 3.19 29.25 12.39
C ILE A 20 2.55 27.86 12.52
N ALA A 21 1.50 27.59 11.74
CA ALA A 21 0.82 26.30 11.72
C ALA A 21 1.77 25.16 11.32
N ILE A 22 2.57 25.33 10.25
CA ILE A 22 3.60 24.36 9.85
C ILE A 22 4.61 24.12 10.97
N ARG A 23 5.10 25.17 11.64
CA ARG A 23 6.03 25.01 12.78
C ARG A 23 5.40 24.21 13.92
N TYR A 24 4.16 24.54 14.29
CA TYR A 24 3.42 23.82 15.31
C TYR A 24 3.19 22.35 14.92
N MET A 25 2.84 22.09 13.67
CA MET A 25 2.66 20.74 13.12
C MET A 25 3.95 19.93 13.25
N LYS A 26 5.10 20.45 12.80
CA LYS A 26 6.39 19.77 12.90
C LYS A 26 6.74 19.39 14.34
N SER A 27 6.51 20.29 15.29
CA SER A 27 6.84 20.06 16.70
C SER A 27 5.91 19.09 17.44
N ASN A 28 4.69 18.85 16.93
CA ASN A 28 3.69 18.04 17.65
C ASN A 28 3.22 16.81 16.88
N GLY A 29 3.40 16.79 15.56
CA GLY A 29 2.81 15.78 14.69
C GLY A 29 3.34 14.36 14.92
N LEU A 30 4.53 14.21 15.51
CA LEU A 30 5.15 12.89 15.78
C LEU A 30 5.10 12.47 17.25
N LYS A 31 4.62 13.34 18.16
CA LYS A 31 4.61 13.06 19.61
C LYS A 31 3.84 11.81 20.01
N PHE A 32 2.88 11.37 19.20
CA PHE A 32 2.13 10.15 19.48
C PHE A 32 3.03 8.90 19.37
N LEU A 33 4.03 8.91 18.48
CA LEU A 33 5.00 7.82 18.31
C LEU A 33 6.01 7.76 19.46
N GLN A 34 6.15 8.86 20.21
CA GLN A 34 7.06 8.98 21.36
C GLN A 34 6.39 8.59 22.68
N VAL A 35 5.14 8.11 22.64
CA VAL A 35 4.46 7.56 23.81
C VAL A 35 4.89 6.10 23.97
N PRO A 36 5.43 5.68 25.13
CA PRO A 36 5.83 4.29 25.33
C PRO A 36 4.66 3.32 25.14
N PRO A 37 4.85 2.14 24.54
CA PRO A 37 3.79 1.18 24.23
C PRO A 37 2.90 0.82 25.42
N GLY A 38 3.47 0.64 26.62
CA GLY A 38 2.70 0.32 27.83
C GLY A 38 1.64 1.38 28.20
N LYS A 39 1.90 2.67 27.95
CA LYS A 39 0.92 3.75 28.19
C LYS A 39 -0.13 3.85 27.08
N VAL A 40 0.12 3.23 25.93
CA VAL A 40 -0.82 3.22 24.81
C VAL A 40 -1.88 2.15 24.99
N LEU A 41 -1.53 1.00 25.60
CA LEU A 41 -2.50 -0.06 25.92
C LEU A 41 -3.70 0.49 26.71
N GLU A 42 -3.46 1.21 27.80
CA GLU A 42 -4.53 1.85 28.60
C GLU A 42 -5.42 2.79 27.77
N LYS A 43 -4.83 3.55 26.85
CA LYS A 43 -5.57 4.47 25.97
C LYS A 43 -6.40 3.71 24.94
N GLN A 44 -5.81 2.67 24.33
CA GLN A 44 -6.51 1.85 23.35
C GLN A 44 -7.64 1.06 23.99
N GLU A 45 -7.48 0.55 25.21
CA GLU A 45 -8.56 -0.06 25.99
C GLU A 45 -9.72 0.91 26.23
N ALA A 46 -9.44 2.16 26.64
CA ALA A 46 -10.48 3.16 26.83
C ALA A 46 -11.21 3.50 25.51
N MET A 47 -10.45 3.61 24.41
CA MET A 47 -11.02 3.83 23.08
C MET A 47 -11.85 2.64 22.59
N LEU A 48 -11.40 1.41 22.88
CA LEU A 48 -12.09 0.18 22.55
C LEU A 48 -13.41 0.06 23.32
N LYS A 49 -13.41 0.36 24.63
CA LYS A 49 -14.63 0.43 25.44
C LYS A 49 -15.63 1.44 24.88
N ALA A 50 -15.16 2.62 24.44
CA ALA A 50 -16.01 3.62 23.81
C ALA A 50 -16.59 3.14 22.46
N LYS A 51 -15.80 2.42 21.65
CA LYS A 51 -16.27 1.78 20.42
C LYS A 51 -17.34 0.73 20.72
N PHE A 52 -17.07 -0.20 21.64
CA PHE A 52 -18.01 -1.26 22.01
C PHE A 52 -19.31 -0.70 22.56
N SER A 53 -19.26 0.38 23.36
CA SER A 53 -20.47 1.06 23.83
C SER A 53 -21.34 1.60 22.69
N LYS A 54 -20.76 2.03 21.56
CA LYS A 54 -21.51 2.50 20.39
C LYS A 54 -22.00 1.36 19.49
N MET A 55 -21.23 0.28 19.42
CA MET A 55 -21.63 -0.92 18.66
C MET A 55 -22.67 -1.75 19.40
N ASN A 56 -22.74 -1.63 20.73
CA ASN A 56 -23.69 -2.37 21.53
C ASN A 56 -25.13 -2.04 21.10
N GLY A 57 -25.89 -3.07 20.75
CA GLY A 57 -27.26 -2.94 20.27
C GLY A 57 -27.43 -2.83 18.74
N THR A 58 -26.37 -2.54 17.98
CA THR A 58 -26.44 -2.52 16.51
C THR A 58 -26.51 -3.94 15.94
N LEU A 59 -27.00 -4.11 14.71
CA LEU A 59 -27.04 -5.44 14.07
C LEU A 59 -25.63 -6.02 13.89
N ILE A 60 -24.63 -5.20 13.53
CA ILE A 60 -23.23 -5.63 13.45
C ILE A 60 -22.73 -6.05 14.83
N GLY A 61 -22.98 -5.25 15.87
CA GLY A 61 -22.54 -5.55 17.23
C GLY A 61 -23.15 -6.84 17.78
N LYS A 62 -24.45 -7.05 17.55
CA LYS A 62 -25.15 -8.29 17.90
C LYS A 62 -24.57 -9.51 17.16
N LYS A 63 -24.29 -9.37 15.86
CA LYS A 63 -23.70 -10.46 15.06
C LYS A 63 -22.26 -10.79 15.45
N LEU A 64 -21.49 -9.80 15.94
CA LEU A 64 -20.18 -10.03 16.55
C LEU A 64 -20.26 -10.74 17.90
N GLY A 65 -21.44 -10.77 18.54
CA GLY A 65 -21.61 -11.31 19.88
C GLY A 65 -21.24 -10.33 21.00
N LEU A 66 -21.24 -9.00 20.74
CA LEU A 66 -21.01 -8.00 21.79
C LEU A 66 -22.12 -8.11 22.86
N GLN A 67 -21.75 -8.53 24.07
CA GLN A 67 -22.62 -8.59 25.25
C GLN A 67 -21.86 -8.10 26.48
N GLY A 68 -22.43 -7.17 27.25
CA GLY A 68 -21.87 -6.72 28.53
C GLY A 68 -20.42 -6.22 28.43
N SER A 69 -19.56 -6.66 29.37
CA SER A 69 -18.11 -6.47 29.33
C SER A 69 -17.46 -7.62 28.55
N CYS A 70 -17.25 -7.42 27.26
CA CYS A 70 -16.48 -8.34 26.40
C CYS A 70 -15.08 -7.78 26.14
N GLU A 71 -14.08 -8.65 26.17
CA GLU A 71 -12.73 -8.33 25.73
C GLU A 71 -12.63 -8.48 24.20
N LEU A 72 -11.63 -7.82 23.58
CA LEU A 72 -11.45 -7.92 22.13
C LEU A 72 -11.26 -9.38 21.69
N THR A 73 -10.48 -10.15 22.45
CA THR A 73 -10.15 -11.54 22.17
C THR A 73 -11.36 -12.48 22.20
N ASP A 74 -12.45 -12.09 22.86
CA ASP A 74 -13.69 -12.87 22.94
C ASP A 74 -14.48 -12.83 21.63
N LEU A 75 -14.20 -11.85 20.76
CA LEU A 75 -14.92 -11.64 19.50
C LEU A 75 -14.36 -12.50 18.37
N PRO A 76 -15.19 -12.94 17.42
CA PRO A 76 -14.72 -13.74 16.30
C PRO A 76 -13.82 -12.92 15.37
N LEU A 77 -12.91 -13.61 14.69
CA LEU A 77 -12.25 -13.07 13.50
C LEU A 77 -13.30 -12.79 12.42
N THR A 78 -13.17 -11.65 11.75
CA THR A 78 -14.07 -11.24 10.68
C THR A 78 -13.30 -11.00 9.37
N GLY A 79 -14.04 -10.86 8.28
CA GLY A 79 -13.50 -10.49 6.98
C GLY A 79 -14.60 -9.92 6.11
N TYR A 80 -14.32 -9.67 4.82
CA TYR A 80 -15.26 -8.97 3.95
C TYR A 80 -16.67 -9.59 3.93
N LYS A 81 -16.77 -10.93 3.83
CA LYS A 81 -18.05 -11.67 3.81
C LYS A 81 -18.93 -11.41 5.04
N PHE A 82 -18.33 -11.07 6.18
CA PHE A 82 -19.08 -10.73 7.40
C PHE A 82 -19.87 -9.44 7.21
N TYR A 83 -19.24 -8.43 6.60
CA TYR A 83 -19.75 -7.07 6.46
C TYR A 83 -20.49 -6.80 5.14
N GLU A 84 -20.20 -7.59 4.11
CA GLU A 84 -20.75 -7.47 2.75
C GLU A 84 -22.29 -7.26 2.72
N PRO A 85 -23.12 -7.98 3.50
CA PRO A 85 -24.57 -7.75 3.50
C PRO A 85 -24.94 -6.33 3.96
N TYR A 86 -24.26 -5.81 4.97
CA TYR A 86 -24.52 -4.46 5.52
C TYR A 86 -24.02 -3.35 4.59
N PHE A 87 -22.96 -3.61 3.83
CA PHE A 87 -22.44 -2.64 2.86
C PHE A 87 -23.29 -2.54 1.59
N ASN A 88 -23.88 -3.66 1.16
CA ASN A 88 -24.71 -3.71 -0.04
C ASN A 88 -26.15 -3.27 0.22
N ALA A 89 -26.69 -3.55 1.41
CA ALA A 89 -28.03 -3.14 1.83
C ALA A 89 -28.00 -2.52 3.24
N PRO A 90 -27.51 -1.27 3.40
CA PRO A 90 -27.35 -0.65 4.70
C PRO A 90 -28.69 -0.30 5.37
N SER A 91 -28.77 -0.51 6.68
CA SER A 91 -29.88 -0.07 7.55
C SER A 91 -29.37 0.79 8.71
N GLU A 92 -30.19 1.73 9.20
CA GLU A 92 -29.79 2.67 10.26
C GLU A 92 -29.41 1.99 11.58
N ASP A 93 -29.99 0.82 11.86
CA ASP A 93 -29.72 0.03 13.08
C ASP A 93 -28.50 -0.89 12.97
N ALA A 94 -27.86 -0.98 11.80
CA ALA A 94 -26.70 -1.86 11.60
C ALA A 94 -25.38 -1.27 12.10
N PHE A 95 -25.25 0.05 12.11
CA PHE A 95 -23.97 0.75 12.21
C PHE A 95 -23.82 1.60 13.49
N MET A 96 -22.58 1.97 13.83
CA MET A 96 -22.26 2.80 15.01
C MET A 96 -22.76 4.25 14.91
N TYR A 97 -22.98 4.75 13.70
CA TYR A 97 -23.37 6.14 13.41
C TYR A 97 -24.58 6.15 12.45
N PRO A 98 -25.31 7.28 12.34
CA PRO A 98 -26.36 7.42 11.34
C PRO A 98 -25.83 7.23 9.91
N LEU A 99 -26.59 6.61 9.01
CA LEU A 99 -26.12 6.26 7.66
C LEU A 99 -25.68 7.47 6.83
N HIS A 100 -26.29 8.64 7.01
CA HIS A 100 -25.89 9.87 6.31
C HIS A 100 -24.47 10.36 6.67
N GLU A 101 -23.91 9.86 7.79
CA GLU A 101 -22.52 10.10 8.17
C GLU A 101 -21.55 9.11 7.52
N TYR A 102 -22.02 8.11 6.78
CA TYR A 102 -21.16 7.15 6.08
C TYR A 102 -20.78 7.62 4.67
N VAL A 103 -19.61 7.18 4.24
CA VAL A 103 -19.09 7.36 2.89
C VAL A 103 -18.90 5.99 2.28
N LYS A 104 -19.47 5.81 1.08
CA LYS A 104 -19.32 4.58 0.30
C LYS A 104 -18.03 4.66 -0.50
N THR A 105 -17.17 3.65 -0.36
CA THR A 105 -15.90 3.54 -1.07
C THR A 105 -15.77 2.18 -1.72
N ARG A 106 -14.91 2.08 -2.73
CA ARG A 106 -14.73 0.85 -3.52
C ARG A 106 -13.27 0.45 -3.59
N THR A 107 -13.03 -0.86 -3.57
CA THR A 107 -11.73 -1.46 -3.89
C THR A 107 -11.75 -2.03 -5.30
N SER A 108 -10.65 -1.88 -6.03
CA SER A 108 -10.35 -2.71 -7.18
C SER A 108 -10.03 -4.13 -6.69
N GLY A 109 -11.05 -4.96 -6.49
CA GLY A 109 -10.87 -6.34 -6.01
C GLY A 109 -10.01 -7.18 -6.97
N SER A 110 -9.12 -8.01 -6.42
CA SER A 110 -8.29 -8.97 -7.15
C SER A 110 -9.10 -10.11 -7.78
N SER A 111 -10.26 -10.47 -7.21
CA SER A 111 -11.11 -11.59 -7.64
C SER A 111 -12.22 -11.25 -8.65
N GLY A 112 -12.17 -10.07 -9.28
CA GLY A 112 -13.13 -9.68 -10.32
C GLY A 112 -14.47 -9.13 -9.82
N LYS A 113 -14.84 -9.31 -8.54
CA LYS A 113 -16.01 -8.65 -7.93
C LYS A 113 -15.60 -7.38 -7.19
N GLU A 114 -16.29 -6.28 -7.48
CA GLU A 114 -16.11 -5.01 -6.76
C GLU A 114 -16.49 -5.20 -5.28
N LYS A 115 -15.55 -4.92 -4.37
CA LYS A 115 -15.85 -4.83 -2.94
C LYS A 115 -16.20 -3.38 -2.61
N TRP A 116 -17.42 -3.17 -2.14
CA TRP A 116 -17.89 -1.90 -1.59
C TRP A 116 -17.76 -1.90 -0.08
N PHE A 117 -17.36 -0.76 0.48
CA PHE A 117 -17.22 -0.52 1.91
C PHE A 117 -18.02 0.72 2.30
N LEU A 118 -18.59 0.70 3.49
CA LEU A 118 -19.16 1.88 4.15
C LEU A 118 -18.29 2.21 5.36
N HIS A 119 -17.70 3.41 5.35
CA HIS A 119 -16.91 3.93 6.46
C HIS A 119 -17.55 5.21 7.00
N PRO A 120 -17.58 5.41 8.33
CA PRO A 120 -18.09 6.65 8.87
C PRO A 120 -17.12 7.80 8.55
N ARG A 121 -17.66 8.99 8.26
CA ARG A 121 -16.89 10.17 7.82
C ARG A 121 -15.85 10.62 8.86
N ILE A 122 -16.10 10.34 10.14
CA ILE A 122 -15.13 10.60 11.20
C ILE A 122 -13.84 9.80 11.00
N LEU A 123 -13.92 8.58 10.45
CA LEU A 123 -12.77 7.74 10.16
C LEU A 123 -11.86 8.40 9.11
N PHE A 124 -12.43 8.98 8.04
CA PHE A 124 -11.67 9.77 7.06
C PHE A 124 -11.06 11.03 7.68
N THR A 125 -11.88 11.76 8.42
CA THR A 125 -11.47 13.03 9.06
C THR A 125 -10.26 12.80 9.95
N ASN A 126 -10.27 11.76 10.77
CA ASN A 126 -9.16 11.45 11.67
C ASN A 126 -7.99 10.75 10.97
N SER A 127 -8.25 9.91 9.96
CA SER A 127 -7.20 9.34 9.10
C SER A 127 -6.37 10.47 8.47
N TYR A 128 -7.02 11.53 8.02
CA TYR A 128 -6.38 12.75 7.57
C TYR A 128 -5.72 13.55 8.71
N MET A 129 -6.50 14.06 9.66
CA MET A 129 -6.04 15.04 10.66
C MET A 129 -4.99 14.49 11.63
N LYS A 130 -5.00 13.17 11.88
CA LYS A 130 -4.06 12.51 12.79
C LYS A 130 -2.92 11.88 12.00
N THR A 131 -3.22 10.86 11.19
CA THR A 131 -2.18 10.03 10.56
C THR A 131 -1.61 10.70 9.31
N GLY A 132 -2.46 11.23 8.43
CA GLY A 132 -2.04 11.90 7.18
C GLY A 132 -1.13 13.10 7.44
N MET A 133 -1.44 13.91 8.47
CA MET A 133 -0.57 15.03 8.87
C MET A 133 0.80 14.58 9.36
N SER A 134 0.86 13.50 10.15
CA SER A 134 2.11 12.90 10.61
C SER A 134 2.90 12.29 9.45
N ALA A 135 2.22 11.60 8.53
CA ALA A 135 2.81 11.04 7.32
C ALA A 135 3.36 12.14 6.40
N LEU A 136 2.69 13.29 6.29
CA LEU A 136 3.18 14.45 5.54
C LEU A 136 4.46 15.05 6.18
N ILE A 137 4.52 15.12 7.50
CA ILE A 137 5.74 15.58 8.20
C ILE A 137 6.90 14.63 7.92
N ILE A 138 6.66 13.32 8.03
CA ILE A 138 7.65 12.28 7.78
C ILE A 138 8.06 12.23 6.31
N LEU A 139 7.14 12.44 5.37
CA LEU A 139 7.43 12.49 3.94
C LEU A 139 8.60 13.44 3.64
N PHE A 140 8.55 14.63 4.25
CA PHE A 140 9.55 15.69 4.12
C PHE A 140 10.71 15.58 5.13
N HIS A 141 10.85 14.46 5.84
CA HIS A 141 11.96 14.22 6.75
C HIS A 141 13.16 13.64 6.00
N ASP A 142 14.33 14.25 6.13
CA ASP A 142 15.57 13.85 5.46
C ASP A 142 16.47 12.90 6.27
N GLY A 143 16.06 12.60 7.50
CA GLY A 143 16.82 11.78 8.45
C GLY A 143 17.34 12.61 9.63
N GLU A 144 17.48 13.92 9.45
CA GLU A 144 17.88 14.84 10.52
C GLU A 144 16.73 15.76 10.93
N LYS A 145 15.96 16.26 9.97
CA LYS A 145 14.86 17.20 10.22
C LYS A 145 13.77 17.13 9.15
N CYS A 146 12.58 17.61 9.53
CA CYS A 146 11.50 17.85 8.58
C CYS A 146 11.73 19.15 7.78
N ARG A 147 11.89 19.02 6.46
CA ARG A 147 12.11 20.11 5.48
C ARG A 147 10.82 20.75 4.92
N LEU A 148 9.64 20.32 5.36
CA LEU A 148 8.35 20.84 4.88
C LEU A 148 8.22 22.36 5.07
N GLU A 149 7.90 23.12 4.04
CA GLU A 149 7.66 24.56 4.13
C GLU A 149 6.22 24.92 3.77
N TYR A 150 5.81 26.12 4.19
CA TYR A 150 4.48 26.63 3.89
C TYR A 150 4.32 26.80 2.37
N LYS A 151 3.27 26.19 1.81
CA LYS A 151 2.91 26.19 0.38
C LYS A 151 3.89 25.43 -0.52
N ASP A 152 4.62 24.46 0.03
CA ASP A 152 5.31 23.43 -0.76
C ASP A 152 4.33 22.77 -1.74
N ASN A 153 4.79 22.57 -2.98
CA ASN A 153 4.05 21.92 -4.04
C ASN A 153 4.25 20.40 -3.93
N VAL A 154 3.19 19.68 -3.61
CA VAL A 154 3.18 18.22 -3.49
C VAL A 154 2.56 17.64 -4.75
N TYR A 155 3.39 17.03 -5.59
CA TYR A 155 2.93 16.26 -6.73
C TYR A 155 2.16 15.02 -6.26
N VAL A 156 0.95 14.79 -6.77
CA VAL A 156 0.18 13.59 -6.44
C VAL A 156 -0.39 12.91 -7.69
N ASN A 157 -0.05 11.63 -7.84
CA ASN A 157 -0.59 10.75 -8.86
C ASN A 157 -1.36 9.58 -8.22
N VAL A 158 -2.55 9.89 -7.70
CA VAL A 158 -3.51 8.89 -7.22
C VAL A 158 -4.85 8.98 -7.93
N ALA A 159 -5.63 7.91 -7.77
CA ALA A 159 -7.04 7.79 -8.09
C ALA A 159 -7.93 8.87 -7.41
N PRO A 160 -8.82 9.57 -8.16
CA PRO A 160 -9.87 10.41 -7.57
C PRO A 160 -10.98 9.56 -6.90
N PRO A 161 -11.97 10.17 -6.22
CA PRO A 161 -13.14 9.45 -5.68
C PRO A 161 -13.80 8.52 -6.73
N PRO A 162 -14.35 7.34 -6.34
CA PRO A 162 -14.72 6.90 -4.99
C PRO A 162 -13.64 6.10 -4.24
N PHE A 163 -12.35 6.26 -4.59
CA PHE A 163 -11.25 5.58 -3.90
C PHE A 163 -10.79 6.37 -2.66
N PRO A 164 -10.30 5.70 -1.61
CA PRO A 164 -9.88 6.37 -0.36
C PRO A 164 -8.92 7.56 -0.56
N GLY A 165 -7.92 7.43 -1.43
CA GLY A 165 -6.95 8.49 -1.72
C GLY A 165 -7.61 9.77 -2.26
N GLY A 166 -8.62 9.63 -3.12
CA GLY A 166 -9.38 10.74 -3.67
C GLY A 166 -10.25 11.49 -2.66
N PHE A 167 -10.59 10.87 -1.53
CA PHE A 167 -11.32 11.53 -0.43
C PHE A 167 -10.40 12.17 0.61
N LEU A 168 -9.18 11.63 0.82
CA LEU A 168 -8.24 12.10 1.83
C LEU A 168 -7.48 13.36 1.37
N LEU A 169 -6.97 13.36 0.13
CA LEU A 169 -6.08 14.43 -0.35
C LEU A 169 -6.74 15.82 -0.47
N PRO A 170 -7.99 15.98 -0.97
CA PRO A 170 -8.64 17.28 -0.97
C PRO A 170 -8.75 17.90 0.42
N GLN A 171 -8.93 17.07 1.46
CA GLN A 171 -8.98 17.55 2.84
C GLN A 171 -7.62 18.11 3.29
N ILE A 172 -6.50 17.51 2.85
CA ILE A 172 -5.13 18.02 3.07
C ILE A 172 -4.96 19.39 2.41
N GLU A 173 -5.41 19.54 1.16
CA GLU A 173 -5.32 20.79 0.43
C GLU A 173 -6.16 21.90 1.07
N GLU A 174 -7.36 21.57 1.57
CA GLU A 174 -8.26 22.51 2.25
C GLU A 174 -7.60 23.20 3.46
N MET A 175 -6.64 22.57 4.16
CA MET A 175 -5.90 23.22 5.24
C MET A 175 -5.05 24.42 4.78
N GLY A 176 -4.77 24.53 3.47
CA GLY A 176 -4.05 25.65 2.88
C GLY A 176 -2.55 25.67 3.20
N VAL A 177 -2.00 24.66 3.87
CA VAL A 177 -0.58 24.61 4.29
C VAL A 177 0.37 24.09 3.23
N ILE A 178 -0.11 23.26 2.31
CA ILE A 178 0.59 22.78 1.11
C ILE A 178 -0.24 23.08 -0.14
N ARG A 179 0.30 22.85 -1.32
CA ARG A 179 -0.43 22.84 -2.60
C ARG A 179 -0.39 21.45 -3.19
N ILE A 180 -1.54 20.86 -3.49
CA ILE A 180 -1.60 19.58 -4.19
C ILE A 180 -1.60 19.88 -5.68
N VAL A 181 -0.64 19.33 -6.39
CA VAL A 181 -0.48 19.54 -7.83
C VAL A 181 -0.27 18.21 -8.56
N PRO A 182 -0.65 18.11 -9.84
CA PRO A 182 -1.64 18.96 -10.48
C PRO A 182 -3.03 18.69 -9.90
N ASN A 183 -4.08 19.24 -10.53
CA ASN A 183 -5.46 18.90 -10.18
C ASN A 183 -5.64 17.35 -10.18
N ILE A 184 -6.09 16.80 -9.05
CA ILE A 184 -6.24 15.36 -8.85
C ILE A 184 -7.24 14.71 -9.81
N ASN A 185 -8.10 15.50 -10.46
CA ASN A 185 -9.07 15.02 -11.43
C ASN A 185 -8.50 14.88 -12.85
N LEU A 186 -7.25 15.30 -13.09
CA LEU A 186 -6.57 15.05 -14.36
C LEU A 186 -6.42 13.55 -14.62
N HIS A 187 -6.38 13.18 -15.91
CA HIS A 187 -6.06 11.81 -16.31
C HIS A 187 -4.63 11.46 -15.89
N TYR A 188 -4.38 10.17 -15.66
CA TYR A 188 -3.08 9.67 -15.21
C TYR A 188 -1.92 10.17 -16.09
N ARG A 189 -2.09 10.10 -17.42
CA ARG A 189 -1.09 10.58 -18.39
C ARG A 189 -0.79 12.07 -18.24
N ASP A 190 -1.83 12.90 -18.08
CA ASP A 190 -1.67 14.34 -17.92
C ASP A 190 -0.94 14.66 -16.61
N LYS A 191 -1.15 13.87 -15.55
CA LYS A 191 -0.39 13.98 -14.30
C LYS A 191 1.09 13.62 -14.51
N VAL A 192 1.40 12.60 -15.30
CA VAL A 192 2.78 12.23 -15.62
C VAL A 192 3.47 13.36 -16.39
N GLU A 193 2.85 13.86 -17.46
CA GLU A 193 3.37 14.98 -18.24
C GLU A 193 3.55 16.24 -17.38
N PHE A 194 2.60 16.52 -16.48
CA PHE A 194 2.71 17.66 -15.57
C PHE A 194 4.01 17.60 -14.74
N LEU A 195 4.34 16.47 -14.14
CA LEU A 195 5.60 16.35 -13.39
C LEU A 195 6.81 16.50 -14.30
N VAL A 196 6.79 15.89 -15.50
CA VAL A 196 7.90 15.99 -16.47
C VAL A 196 8.17 17.44 -16.90
N TYR A 197 7.13 18.27 -17.07
CA TYR A 197 7.31 19.67 -17.47
C TYR A 197 7.53 20.64 -16.29
N ASN A 198 7.19 20.25 -15.06
CA ASN A 198 7.17 21.16 -13.91
C ASN A 198 8.05 20.70 -12.73
N TYR A 199 8.88 19.64 -12.89
CA TYR A 199 9.66 19.04 -11.80
C TYR A 199 10.50 20.03 -10.98
N GLU A 200 10.98 21.13 -11.59
CA GLU A 200 11.76 22.17 -10.90
C GLU A 200 10.94 22.94 -9.85
N SER A 201 9.61 22.94 -9.98
CA SER A 201 8.67 23.60 -9.07
C SER A 201 8.05 22.65 -8.04
N ILE A 202 8.40 21.35 -8.08
CA ILE A 202 7.83 20.33 -7.20
C ILE A 202 8.74 20.11 -5.99
N ASP A 203 8.16 20.25 -4.80
CA ASP A 203 8.88 20.08 -3.54
C ASP A 203 8.79 18.65 -3.02
N GLY A 204 7.67 17.96 -3.22
CA GLY A 204 7.50 16.56 -2.79
C GLY A 204 6.61 15.77 -3.74
N GLY A 205 6.69 14.44 -3.71
CA GLY A 205 5.94 13.55 -4.61
C GLY A 205 5.22 12.42 -3.89
N VAL A 206 4.01 12.09 -4.36
CA VAL A 206 3.22 10.91 -3.99
C VAL A 206 2.78 10.22 -5.27
N LEU A 207 3.42 9.10 -5.63
CA LEU A 207 3.22 8.42 -6.90
C LEU A 207 3.67 6.96 -6.81
N LEU A 208 3.53 6.21 -7.89
CA LEU A 208 4.11 4.87 -7.98
C LEU A 208 5.58 5.00 -8.37
N ALA A 209 6.43 4.18 -7.75
CA ALA A 209 7.82 3.98 -8.14
C ALA A 209 7.92 3.48 -9.59
N SER A 210 7.03 2.57 -10.00
CA SER A 210 6.93 2.13 -11.40
C SER A 210 6.69 3.31 -12.35
N THR A 211 5.78 4.23 -12.05
CA THR A 211 5.57 5.45 -12.87
C THR A 211 6.83 6.31 -12.93
N LEU A 212 7.48 6.52 -11.78
CA LEU A 212 8.71 7.31 -11.68
C LEU A 212 9.80 6.75 -12.59
N LEU A 213 10.12 5.47 -12.43
CA LEU A 213 11.19 4.76 -13.15
C LEU A 213 10.93 4.70 -14.65
N THR A 214 9.68 4.44 -15.05
CA THR A 214 9.37 4.02 -16.42
C THR A 214 8.89 5.16 -17.32
N GLN A 215 8.24 6.17 -16.74
CA GLN A 215 7.61 7.24 -17.51
C GLN A 215 8.23 8.62 -17.26
N ILE A 216 8.68 8.89 -16.02
CA ILE A 216 9.16 10.22 -15.64
C ILE A 216 10.68 10.33 -15.81
N MET A 217 11.44 9.42 -15.18
CA MET A 217 12.90 9.41 -15.22
C MET A 217 13.48 9.45 -16.64
N PRO A 218 12.99 8.62 -17.60
CA PRO A 218 13.55 8.62 -18.95
C PRO A 218 13.26 9.91 -19.72
N LYS A 219 12.17 10.62 -19.40
CA LYS A 219 11.80 11.87 -20.06
C LYS A 219 12.55 13.08 -19.51
N ILE A 220 12.83 13.10 -18.20
CA ILE A 220 13.60 14.18 -17.58
C ILE A 220 15.10 14.02 -17.88
N GLY A 221 15.62 12.78 -17.87
CA GLY A 221 16.98 12.46 -18.31
C GLY A 221 18.12 12.98 -17.44
N LYS A 222 17.81 13.61 -16.30
CA LYS A 222 18.78 14.12 -15.30
C LYS A 222 18.19 14.03 -13.89
N PRO A 223 19.02 13.96 -12.83
CA PRO A 223 18.53 14.03 -11.45
C PRO A 223 17.71 15.30 -11.17
N ILE A 224 16.71 15.14 -10.31
CA ILE A 224 15.86 16.19 -9.74
C ILE A 224 16.07 16.25 -8.23
N ASN A 225 15.52 17.28 -7.56
CA ASN A 225 15.70 17.47 -6.13
C ASN A 225 14.35 17.60 -5.42
N LEU A 226 13.83 16.49 -4.92
CA LEU A 226 12.63 16.48 -4.09
C LEU A 226 13.01 16.55 -2.60
N LYS A 227 12.26 17.33 -1.82
CA LYS A 227 12.33 17.33 -0.35
C LYS A 227 11.74 16.05 0.27
N GLY A 228 10.92 15.31 -0.48
CA GLY A 228 10.29 14.07 -0.03
C GLY A 228 9.63 13.28 -1.16
N LEU A 229 9.69 11.95 -1.10
CA LEU A 229 9.04 11.04 -2.03
C LEU A 229 8.30 9.92 -1.29
N LEU A 230 7.00 9.77 -1.56
CA LEU A 230 6.19 8.65 -1.10
C LEU A 230 5.78 7.78 -2.27
N THR A 231 6.04 6.48 -2.15
CA THR A 231 5.72 5.46 -3.15
C THR A 231 4.58 4.56 -2.66
N LEU A 232 3.68 4.21 -3.57
CA LEU A 232 2.47 3.42 -3.26
C LEU A 232 2.60 1.93 -3.61
N ASP A 233 3.65 1.56 -4.34
CA ASP A 233 4.06 0.22 -4.75
C ASP A 233 5.45 -0.09 -4.16
N SER A 234 5.49 -0.20 -2.83
CA SER A 234 6.72 -0.32 -2.04
C SER A 234 7.66 -1.42 -2.49
N VAL A 235 7.14 -2.56 -2.98
CA VAL A 235 7.97 -3.68 -3.44
C VAL A 235 8.87 -3.27 -4.62
N ILE A 236 8.35 -2.45 -5.54
CA ILE A 236 9.12 -1.93 -6.68
C ILE A 236 10.10 -0.86 -6.24
N ALA A 237 9.65 0.00 -5.33
CA ALA A 237 10.54 0.99 -4.74
C ALA A 237 11.72 0.30 -4.03
N ASP A 238 11.48 -0.81 -3.31
CA ASP A 238 12.51 -1.51 -2.52
C ASP A 238 13.55 -2.18 -3.42
N ALA A 239 13.11 -2.73 -4.56
CA ALA A 239 14.01 -3.29 -5.56
C ALA A 239 14.88 -2.23 -6.27
N ASN A 240 14.47 -0.95 -6.25
CA ASN A 240 15.10 0.13 -7.02
C ASN A 240 15.46 1.36 -6.15
N VAL A 241 15.69 1.17 -4.84
CA VAL A 241 15.93 2.28 -3.89
C VAL A 241 17.08 3.18 -4.34
N GLU A 242 18.20 2.57 -4.74
CA GLU A 242 19.41 3.30 -5.13
C GLU A 242 19.18 4.17 -6.38
N GLU A 243 18.56 3.60 -7.42
CA GLU A 243 18.25 4.31 -8.66
C GLU A 243 17.26 5.46 -8.40
N ILE A 244 16.20 5.20 -7.63
CA ILE A 244 15.23 6.23 -7.24
C ILE A 244 15.92 7.35 -6.46
N GLN A 245 16.75 7.00 -5.46
CA GLN A 245 17.45 7.97 -4.62
C GLN A 245 18.46 8.81 -5.41
N GLN A 246 19.21 8.20 -6.34
CA GLN A 246 20.11 8.92 -7.24
C GLN A 246 19.35 9.92 -8.12
N PHE A 247 18.14 9.57 -8.54
CA PHE A 247 17.31 10.44 -9.37
C PHE A 247 16.64 11.57 -8.58
N VAL A 248 16.06 11.30 -7.40
CA VAL A 248 15.26 12.30 -6.65
C VAL A 248 16.02 13.02 -5.53
N GLY A 249 17.19 12.52 -5.13
CA GLY A 249 18.03 13.09 -4.09
C GLY A 249 17.67 12.70 -2.65
N ILE A 250 16.61 11.92 -2.44
CA ILE A 250 16.17 11.47 -1.10
C ILE A 250 15.69 10.01 -1.15
N SER A 251 15.82 9.30 -0.03
CA SER A 251 15.32 7.93 0.07
C SER A 251 13.79 7.88 -0.03
N PRO A 252 13.22 6.98 -0.87
CA PRO A 252 11.78 6.84 -0.99
C PRO A 252 11.16 6.30 0.29
N LYS A 253 9.98 6.81 0.62
CA LYS A 253 9.17 6.37 1.75
C LYS A 253 7.94 5.63 1.25
N SER A 254 7.33 4.82 2.11
CA SER A 254 6.06 4.19 1.81
C SER A 254 5.14 4.25 3.02
N LEU A 255 3.84 4.11 2.77
CA LEU A 255 2.83 3.93 3.80
C LEU A 255 2.08 2.65 3.50
N TYR A 256 1.61 2.00 4.55
CA TYR A 256 0.65 0.91 4.43
C TYR A 256 -0.75 1.44 4.71
N GLY A 257 -1.67 1.14 3.80
CA GLY A 257 -3.06 1.50 3.91
C GLY A 257 -3.88 0.71 2.91
N SER A 258 -5.10 0.41 3.29
CA SER A 258 -6.07 -0.29 2.45
C SER A 258 -7.41 0.44 2.49
N THR A 259 -8.43 -0.14 1.86
CA THR A 259 -9.77 0.44 2.00
C THR A 259 -10.32 0.15 3.40
N GLU A 260 -10.02 -1.03 3.93
CA GLU A 260 -10.35 -1.49 5.27
C GLU A 260 -9.79 -0.56 6.35
N THR A 261 -8.53 -0.14 6.22
CA THR A 261 -7.84 0.64 7.26
C THR A 261 -7.84 2.15 6.99
N LEU A 262 -8.09 2.57 5.74
CA LEU A 262 -7.70 3.88 5.21
C LEU A 262 -6.19 4.13 5.46
N CYS A 263 -5.78 5.39 5.65
CA CYS A 263 -4.45 5.70 6.17
C CYS A 263 -4.42 5.43 7.68
N SER A 264 -3.69 4.38 8.07
CA SER A 264 -3.56 3.85 9.43
C SER A 264 -2.10 3.70 9.87
N THR A 265 -1.15 4.04 9.00
CA THR A 265 0.28 3.97 9.26
C THR A 265 0.97 5.26 8.86
N VAL A 266 2.14 5.49 9.44
CA VAL A 266 3.08 6.52 9.00
C VAL A 266 4.35 5.85 8.49
N PRO A 267 5.09 6.47 7.57
CA PRO A 267 6.38 5.91 7.16
C PRO A 267 7.37 5.88 8.32
N SER A 268 8.33 4.97 8.24
CA SER A 268 9.56 5.05 9.02
C SER A 268 10.51 6.06 8.36
N VAL A 269 11.30 6.76 9.18
CA VAL A 269 12.39 7.63 8.72
C VAL A 269 13.69 6.84 8.66
N GLU A 270 13.96 6.02 9.67
CA GLU A 270 15.21 5.24 9.76
C GLU A 270 15.26 4.08 8.77
N TYR A 271 14.14 3.41 8.53
CA TYR A 271 14.07 2.22 7.67
C TYR A 271 13.31 2.59 6.38
N PRO A 272 14.02 2.81 5.25
CA PRO A 272 13.41 3.15 3.97
C PRO A 272 12.26 2.21 3.60
N LEU A 273 11.15 2.79 3.11
CA LEU A 273 9.92 2.07 2.73
C LEU A 273 9.24 1.29 3.85
N GLY A 274 9.78 1.32 5.08
CA GLY A 274 9.13 0.82 6.27
C GLY A 274 7.98 1.72 6.70
N PHE A 275 7.06 1.17 7.49
CA PHE A 275 5.94 1.88 8.07
C PHE A 275 5.69 1.43 9.51
N ILE A 276 5.02 2.30 10.27
CA ILE A 276 4.69 2.14 11.68
C ILE A 276 3.18 2.34 11.84
N PHE A 277 2.52 1.44 12.56
CA PHE A 277 1.08 1.55 12.82
C PHE A 277 0.77 2.73 13.76
N ASP A 278 -0.25 3.51 13.39
CA ASP A 278 -0.74 4.60 14.23
C ASP A 278 -1.75 4.06 15.25
N TRP A 279 -1.28 3.87 16.49
CA TRP A 279 -2.08 3.33 17.59
C TRP A 279 -3.36 4.13 17.89
N ARG A 280 -3.44 5.40 17.45
CA ARG A 280 -4.64 6.24 17.62
C ARG A 280 -5.79 5.83 16.67
N ARG A 281 -5.52 4.96 15.69
CA ARG A 281 -6.45 4.60 14.61
C ARG A 281 -7.14 3.27 14.86
N GLY A 282 -6.37 2.29 15.30
CA GLY A 282 -6.85 0.94 15.48
C GLY A 282 -5.93 0.11 16.37
N ILE A 283 -6.45 -1.03 16.78
CA ILE A 283 -5.68 -2.10 17.43
C ILE A 283 -5.26 -3.07 16.32
N ILE A 284 -3.99 -3.48 16.36
CA ILE A 284 -3.38 -4.41 15.43
C ILE A 284 -3.01 -5.67 16.21
N GLU A 285 -3.67 -6.76 15.86
CA GLU A 285 -3.30 -8.12 16.27
C GLU A 285 -2.54 -8.75 15.10
N LEU A 286 -1.55 -9.61 15.37
CA LEU A 286 -0.67 -10.19 14.35
C LEU A 286 -0.62 -11.70 14.44
N HIS A 287 -0.84 -12.40 13.33
CA HIS A 287 -0.65 -13.84 13.24
C HIS A 287 0.74 -14.15 12.64
N PRO A 288 1.65 -14.82 13.37
CA PRO A 288 2.93 -15.25 12.80
C PRO A 288 2.70 -16.34 11.75
N VAL A 289 3.07 -16.09 10.50
CA VAL A 289 2.80 -17.02 9.37
C VAL A 289 3.43 -18.39 9.60
N ALA A 290 4.60 -18.43 10.24
CA ALA A 290 5.30 -19.67 10.58
C ALA A 290 4.52 -20.59 11.54
N LYS A 291 3.48 -20.11 12.24
CA LYS A 291 2.63 -20.92 13.11
C LYS A 291 1.52 -21.69 12.36
N GLY A 292 1.47 -21.59 11.03
CA GLY A 292 0.49 -22.29 10.20
C GLY A 292 -0.85 -21.55 10.13
N GLU A 293 -1.96 -22.27 10.21
CA GLU A 293 -3.30 -21.69 10.07
C GLU A 293 -3.62 -20.70 11.20
N MET A 294 -4.24 -19.58 10.82
CA MET A 294 -4.66 -18.56 11.77
C MET A 294 -5.82 -19.08 12.63
N SER A 295 -5.69 -18.88 13.95
CA SER A 295 -6.77 -19.07 14.90
C SER A 295 -6.93 -17.83 15.78
N PRO A 296 -8.10 -17.57 16.39
CA PRO A 296 -8.30 -16.42 17.27
C PRO A 296 -7.29 -16.32 18.42
N ASN A 297 -6.72 -17.44 18.85
CA ASN A 297 -5.76 -17.55 19.96
C ASN A 297 -4.29 -17.55 19.51
N SER A 298 -4.01 -17.53 18.19
CA SER A 298 -2.63 -17.50 17.67
C SER A 298 -2.10 -16.09 17.46
N LEU A 299 -2.93 -15.08 17.71
CA LEU A 299 -2.58 -13.68 17.50
C LEU A 299 -1.75 -13.14 18.66
N ILE A 300 -0.80 -12.26 18.32
CA ILE A 300 0.09 -11.59 19.26
C ILE A 300 -0.02 -10.07 19.12
N GLY A 301 0.40 -9.35 20.16
CA GLY A 301 0.50 -7.88 20.16
C GLY A 301 1.70 -7.36 19.37
N LEU A 302 1.79 -6.04 19.23
CA LEU A 302 2.92 -5.38 18.56
C LEU A 302 4.24 -5.57 19.32
N GLU A 303 4.20 -5.71 20.64
CA GLU A 303 5.36 -5.89 21.53
C GLU A 303 6.05 -7.26 21.36
N GLU A 304 5.30 -8.26 20.91
CA GLU A 304 5.76 -9.64 20.80
C GLU A 304 6.44 -9.95 19.47
N VAL A 305 6.35 -9.06 18.49
CA VAL A 305 6.92 -9.27 17.15
C VAL A 305 8.44 -9.34 17.18
N ARG A 306 9.02 -9.98 16.17
CA ARG A 306 10.46 -10.17 16.02
C ARG A 306 10.91 -9.72 14.63
N PRO A 307 11.98 -8.91 14.53
CA PRO A 307 12.57 -8.58 13.24
C PRO A 307 12.93 -9.84 12.45
N GLY A 308 12.63 -9.82 11.16
CA GLY A 308 12.82 -10.94 10.24
C GLY A 308 11.59 -11.83 10.05
N GLU A 309 10.65 -11.84 11.00
CA GLU A 309 9.43 -12.64 10.91
C GLU A 309 8.32 -11.96 10.10
N VAL A 310 7.45 -12.80 9.54
CA VAL A 310 6.33 -12.41 8.67
C VAL A 310 5.01 -12.65 9.39
N TYR A 311 4.12 -11.67 9.31
CA TYR A 311 2.85 -11.65 10.01
C TYR A 311 1.70 -11.34 9.07
N GLN A 312 0.55 -11.95 9.32
CA GLN A 312 -0.73 -11.54 8.76
C GLN A 312 -1.44 -10.62 9.78
N PRO A 313 -1.77 -9.37 9.44
CA PRO A 313 -2.40 -8.45 10.37
C PRO A 313 -3.91 -8.65 10.45
N VAL A 314 -4.43 -8.46 11.67
CA VAL A 314 -5.86 -8.42 12.00
C VAL A 314 -6.14 -7.04 12.60
N TYR A 315 -7.06 -6.30 11.97
CA TYR A 315 -7.30 -4.90 12.28
C TYR A 315 -8.65 -4.67 12.98
N THR A 316 -8.60 -3.94 14.09
CA THR A 316 -9.79 -3.39 14.74
C THR A 316 -9.76 -1.88 14.65
N SER A 317 -10.69 -1.29 13.90
CA SER A 317 -10.83 0.16 13.77
C SER A 317 -11.41 0.74 15.07
N LEU A 318 -10.77 1.72 15.70
CA LEU A 318 -11.29 2.34 16.93
C LEU A 318 -12.40 3.37 16.67
N GLU A 319 -12.59 3.77 15.40
CA GLU A 319 -13.52 4.84 15.01
C GLU A 319 -14.51 4.42 13.92
N GLY A 320 -14.41 3.17 13.44
CA GLY A 320 -15.34 2.57 12.47
C GLY A 320 -15.80 1.18 12.90
N ASP A 321 -16.64 0.55 12.09
CA ASP A 321 -17.36 -0.68 12.48
C ASP A 321 -16.51 -1.96 12.39
N LEU A 322 -15.44 -1.94 11.58
CA LEU A 322 -14.56 -3.11 11.40
C LEU A 322 -13.89 -3.51 12.72
N THR A 323 -14.01 -4.79 13.07
CA THR A 323 -13.57 -5.37 14.36
C THR A 323 -12.98 -6.75 14.10
N ARG A 324 -11.74 -6.97 14.56
CA ARG A 324 -10.92 -8.16 14.25
C ARG A 324 -10.97 -8.57 12.78
N TYR A 325 -10.86 -7.60 11.88
CA TYR A 325 -10.92 -7.84 10.44
C TYR A 325 -9.57 -8.40 9.96
N VAL A 326 -9.57 -9.63 9.48
CA VAL A 326 -8.41 -10.30 8.91
C VAL A 326 -8.06 -9.65 7.57
N LEU A 327 -6.84 -9.12 7.47
CA LEU A 327 -6.34 -8.53 6.24
C LEU A 327 -5.70 -9.61 5.36
N ASP A 328 -5.90 -9.49 4.05
CA ASP A 328 -5.33 -10.41 3.05
C ASP A 328 -3.88 -10.01 2.70
N ASP A 329 -3.18 -9.28 3.56
CA ASP A 329 -1.81 -8.79 3.36
C ASP A 329 -0.84 -9.52 4.31
N LEU A 330 0.40 -9.72 3.87
CA LEU A 330 1.51 -10.19 4.69
C LEU A 330 2.52 -9.07 4.87
N ILE A 331 2.98 -8.87 6.11
CA ILE A 331 3.92 -7.82 6.47
C ILE A 331 5.12 -8.42 7.21
N LYS A 332 6.32 -7.94 6.92
CA LYS A 332 7.55 -8.37 7.57
C LYS A 332 7.97 -7.34 8.62
N CYS A 333 8.21 -7.76 9.85
CA CYS A 333 8.84 -6.90 10.84
C CYS A 333 10.31 -6.70 10.47
N VAL A 334 10.77 -5.46 10.35
CA VAL A 334 12.16 -5.13 10.00
C VAL A 334 12.92 -4.53 11.17
N ALA A 335 12.22 -3.89 12.11
CA ALA A 335 12.82 -3.32 13.32
C ALA A 335 11.80 -3.21 14.45
N LYS A 336 12.28 -3.00 15.69
CA LYS A 336 11.44 -2.78 16.87
C LYS A 336 11.24 -1.31 17.24
N SER A 337 12.04 -0.42 16.67
CA SER A 337 11.99 1.02 16.91
C SER A 337 12.35 1.78 15.64
N ASP A 338 12.12 3.09 15.67
CA ASP A 338 12.70 4.06 14.74
C ASP A 338 13.29 5.20 15.59
N ASP A 339 14.60 5.16 15.75
CA ASP A 339 15.33 6.01 16.69
C ASP A 339 15.40 7.46 16.18
N VAL A 340 15.31 7.67 14.86
CA VAL A 340 15.34 9.01 14.25
C VAL A 340 14.14 9.85 14.69
N ILE A 341 12.97 9.23 14.84
CA ILE A 341 11.75 9.91 15.32
C ILE A 341 11.42 9.59 16.79
N GLY A 342 12.25 8.80 17.47
CA GLY A 342 12.08 8.39 18.86
C GLY A 342 10.86 7.50 19.07
N SER A 343 10.61 6.58 18.15
CA SER A 343 9.47 5.65 18.17
C SER A 343 9.90 4.28 18.70
N GLU A 344 9.27 3.81 19.77
CA GLU A 344 9.45 2.44 20.30
C GLU A 344 8.48 1.42 19.68
N TYR A 345 7.85 1.78 18.55
CA TYR A 345 6.92 0.91 17.83
C TYR A 345 7.65 0.12 16.73
N PRO A 346 7.26 -1.15 16.51
CA PRO A 346 7.86 -1.94 15.45
C PRO A 346 7.62 -1.33 14.07
N VAL A 347 8.65 -1.47 13.23
CA VAL A 347 8.63 -1.06 11.83
C VAL A 347 8.38 -2.29 10.97
N PHE A 348 7.46 -2.17 10.02
CA PHE A 348 7.10 -3.23 9.10
C PHE A 348 7.34 -2.81 7.66
N LYS A 349 7.57 -3.79 6.79
CA LYS A 349 7.50 -3.64 5.34
C LYS A 349 6.38 -4.53 4.79
N PHE A 350 5.72 -4.06 3.74
CA PHE A 350 4.75 -4.87 3.02
C PHE A 350 5.50 -5.97 2.29
N GLN A 351 5.00 -7.20 2.40
CA GLN A 351 5.56 -8.34 1.72
C GLN A 351 4.68 -8.67 0.52
N THR A 352 3.58 -9.39 0.71
CA THR A 352 2.74 -9.84 -0.40
C THR A 352 1.28 -9.92 0.04
N ARG A 353 0.38 -10.27 -0.88
CA ARG A 353 -1.01 -10.57 -0.56
C ARG A 353 -1.28 -12.06 -0.56
N ILE A 354 -2.08 -12.50 0.39
CA ILE A 354 -2.53 -13.88 0.46
C ILE A 354 -3.38 -14.18 -0.78
N GLY A 355 -3.03 -15.26 -1.48
CA GLY A 355 -3.69 -15.66 -2.72
C GLY A 355 -3.22 -14.93 -3.97
N GLU A 356 -2.24 -14.01 -3.88
CA GLU A 356 -1.51 -13.47 -5.04
C GLU A 356 -0.22 -14.28 -5.29
N GLU A 357 -0.34 -15.62 -5.21
CA GLU A 357 0.73 -16.58 -5.47
C GLU A 357 0.43 -17.37 -6.75
N ILE A 358 1.48 -17.78 -7.47
CA ILE A 358 1.38 -18.71 -8.58
C ILE A 358 1.62 -20.12 -8.07
N ALA A 359 0.60 -20.97 -8.14
CA ALA A 359 0.77 -22.39 -7.93
C ALA A 359 1.22 -23.07 -9.22
N LEU A 360 2.27 -23.90 -9.17
CA LEU A 360 2.66 -24.78 -10.28
C LEU A 360 2.49 -26.24 -9.88
N GLN A 361 1.71 -26.98 -10.66
CA GLN A 361 1.35 -28.39 -10.49
C GLN A 361 0.78 -28.71 -9.09
N ASN A 362 0.30 -27.69 -8.36
CA ASN A 362 0.01 -27.75 -6.93
C ASN A 362 1.17 -28.22 -6.04
N PHE A 363 2.42 -28.17 -6.52
CA PHE A 363 3.63 -28.47 -5.74
C PHE A 363 4.13 -27.22 -5.02
N THR A 364 4.47 -26.17 -5.78
CA THR A 364 5.06 -24.92 -5.27
C THR A 364 4.07 -23.78 -5.37
N ARG A 365 4.21 -22.79 -4.49
CA ARG A 365 3.54 -21.50 -4.57
C ARG A 365 4.57 -20.39 -4.58
N ILE A 366 4.66 -19.71 -5.72
CA ILE A 366 5.65 -18.67 -5.97
C ILE A 366 4.96 -17.31 -5.86
N SER A 367 5.38 -16.49 -4.90
CA SER A 367 4.87 -15.15 -4.67
C SER A 367 5.48 -14.12 -5.63
N GLU A 368 4.81 -12.96 -5.75
CA GLU A 368 5.34 -11.81 -6.52
C GLU A 368 6.75 -11.41 -6.04
N ASN A 369 6.99 -11.49 -4.73
CA ASN A 369 8.26 -11.10 -4.12
C ASN A 369 9.40 -12.06 -4.43
N GLU A 370 9.13 -13.35 -4.51
CA GLU A 370 10.16 -14.34 -4.88
C GLU A 370 10.60 -14.12 -6.32
N ILE A 371 9.66 -13.79 -7.22
CA ILE A 371 9.97 -13.42 -8.60
C ILE A 371 10.82 -12.14 -8.65
N ILE A 372 10.43 -11.10 -7.89
CA ILE A 372 11.20 -9.84 -7.82
C ILE A 372 12.59 -10.09 -7.24
N ALA A 373 12.70 -10.84 -6.15
CA ALA A 373 13.97 -11.17 -5.52
C ALA A 373 14.89 -11.96 -6.48
N ALA A 374 14.33 -12.88 -7.25
CA ALA A 374 15.06 -13.62 -8.28
C ALA A 374 15.59 -12.68 -9.39
N LEU A 375 14.75 -11.79 -9.91
CA LEU A 375 15.13 -10.79 -10.92
C LEU A 375 16.20 -9.83 -10.40
N THR A 376 16.05 -9.35 -9.16
CA THR A 376 17.02 -8.47 -8.49
C THR A 376 18.34 -9.18 -8.25
N ASN A 377 18.33 -10.42 -7.76
CA ASN A 377 19.54 -11.23 -7.56
C ASN A 377 20.29 -11.46 -8.89
N ALA A 378 19.53 -11.71 -9.96
CA ALA A 378 20.04 -11.83 -11.32
C ALA A 378 20.50 -10.50 -11.94
N ARG A 379 20.39 -9.37 -11.21
CA ARG A 379 20.70 -8.01 -11.66
C ARG A 379 20.00 -7.65 -12.97
N VAL A 380 18.76 -8.12 -13.13
CA VAL A 380 17.92 -7.77 -14.28
C VAL A 380 17.24 -6.45 -13.99
N PRO A 381 17.54 -5.37 -14.73
CA PRO A 381 16.86 -4.08 -14.57
C PRO A 381 15.48 -4.16 -15.22
N PHE A 382 14.55 -4.83 -14.53
CA PHE A 382 13.19 -4.99 -14.99
C PHE A 382 12.40 -3.69 -14.78
N ILE A 383 11.50 -3.41 -15.72
CA ILE A 383 10.57 -2.28 -15.71
C ILE A 383 9.29 -2.71 -15.00
N ASP A 384 8.65 -3.77 -15.49
CA ASP A 384 7.50 -4.40 -14.86
C ASP A 384 7.32 -5.81 -15.45
N PHE A 385 6.45 -6.62 -14.84
CA PHE A 385 6.11 -7.93 -15.37
C PHE A 385 4.69 -8.37 -15.00
N VAL A 386 4.18 -9.31 -15.79
CA VAL A 386 3.02 -10.14 -15.43
C VAL A 386 3.44 -11.60 -15.45
N ALA A 387 3.17 -12.29 -14.37
CA ALA A 387 3.43 -13.70 -14.20
C ALA A 387 2.10 -14.48 -14.21
N ARG A 388 2.10 -15.62 -14.89
CA ARG A 388 0.95 -16.51 -14.95
C ARG A 388 1.37 -17.95 -15.18
N VAL A 389 0.44 -18.86 -14.86
CA VAL A 389 0.53 -20.25 -15.27
C VAL A 389 0.04 -20.38 -16.71
N GLU A 390 0.84 -20.99 -17.57
CA GLU A 390 0.40 -21.45 -18.88
C GLU A 390 0.67 -22.94 -19.02
N ILE A 391 -0.29 -23.65 -19.60
CA ILE A 391 -0.15 -25.07 -19.92
C ILE A 391 0.45 -25.15 -21.33
N ILE A 392 1.68 -25.65 -21.42
CA ILE A 392 2.38 -25.87 -22.69
C ILE A 392 2.57 -27.38 -22.84
N GLY A 393 1.84 -27.98 -23.79
CA GLY A 393 1.73 -29.43 -23.90
C GLY A 393 0.93 -29.99 -22.72
N HIS A 394 1.61 -30.70 -21.82
CA HIS A 394 0.98 -31.35 -20.65
C HIS A 394 1.54 -30.85 -19.31
N LEU A 395 2.38 -29.80 -19.32
CA LEU A 395 3.00 -29.26 -18.13
C LEU A 395 2.64 -27.78 -17.96
N GLU A 396 2.48 -27.38 -16.70
CA GLU A 396 2.34 -25.99 -16.27
C GLU A 396 3.71 -25.31 -16.22
N TYR A 397 3.77 -24.10 -16.79
CA TYR A 397 4.94 -23.24 -16.79
C TYR A 397 4.59 -21.91 -16.13
N LEU A 398 5.52 -21.40 -15.32
CA LEU A 398 5.52 -20.01 -14.90
C LEU A 398 6.04 -19.16 -16.07
N VAL A 399 5.11 -18.43 -16.70
CA VAL A 399 5.39 -17.54 -17.82
C VAL A 399 5.41 -16.10 -17.34
N LEU A 400 6.55 -15.43 -17.49
CA LEU A 400 6.71 -14.01 -17.20
C LEU A 400 6.68 -13.21 -18.49
N TYR A 401 5.69 -12.34 -18.62
CA TYR A 401 5.64 -11.25 -19.58
C TYR A 401 6.48 -10.11 -19.03
N LEU A 402 7.74 -10.01 -19.45
CA LEU A 402 8.76 -9.20 -18.80
C LEU A 402 9.16 -8.01 -19.68
N GLU A 403 9.01 -6.79 -19.15
CA GLU A 403 9.59 -5.57 -19.71
C GLU A 403 10.87 -5.27 -18.94
N TYR A 404 12.00 -5.09 -19.62
CA TYR A 404 13.29 -4.84 -18.97
C TYR A 404 14.22 -4.05 -19.89
N SER A 405 15.25 -3.42 -19.32
CA SER A 405 16.11 -2.46 -20.04
C SER A 405 17.52 -2.97 -20.40
N SER A 406 17.88 -4.22 -20.04
CA SER A 406 19.19 -4.81 -20.37
C SER A 406 19.18 -5.60 -21.69
N LYS A 407 20.39 -5.95 -22.15
CA LYS A 407 20.62 -6.86 -23.28
C LYS A 407 20.67 -8.34 -22.88
N THR A 408 20.35 -8.66 -21.63
CA THR A 408 20.41 -10.05 -21.14
C THR A 408 19.43 -10.91 -21.95
N PRO A 409 19.87 -12.05 -22.51
CA PRO A 409 18.97 -12.97 -23.20
C PRO A 409 17.86 -13.48 -22.28
N PRO A 410 16.61 -13.61 -22.76
CA PRO A 410 15.50 -14.10 -21.96
C PRO A 410 15.72 -15.51 -21.39
N GLU A 411 16.49 -16.36 -22.07
CA GLU A 411 16.85 -17.69 -21.61
C GLU A 411 17.76 -17.64 -20.38
N ASP A 412 18.70 -16.69 -20.34
CA ASP A 412 19.61 -16.52 -19.22
C ASP A 412 18.88 -15.93 -18.00
N ILE A 413 17.92 -15.03 -18.24
CA ILE A 413 17.01 -14.54 -17.19
C ILE A 413 16.18 -15.70 -16.64
N ALA A 414 15.62 -16.55 -17.52
CA ALA A 414 14.86 -17.72 -17.10
C ALA A 414 15.70 -18.66 -16.21
N LYS A 415 16.95 -18.93 -16.62
CA LYS A 415 17.89 -19.79 -15.87
C LYS A 415 18.25 -19.21 -14.52
N ALA A 416 18.45 -17.90 -14.45
CA ALA A 416 18.75 -17.21 -13.21
C ALA A 416 17.57 -17.30 -12.22
N ILE A 417 16.34 -17.08 -12.70
CA ILE A 417 15.13 -17.25 -11.89
C ILE A 417 14.99 -18.69 -11.42
N HIS A 418 15.16 -19.65 -12.33
CA HIS A 418 15.11 -21.07 -11.99
C HIS A 418 16.13 -21.44 -10.90
N SER A 419 17.38 -20.99 -11.04
CA SER A 419 18.45 -21.29 -10.06
C SER A 419 18.13 -20.68 -8.70
N TYR A 420 17.66 -19.43 -8.67
CA TYR A 420 17.26 -18.77 -7.44
C TYR A 420 16.13 -19.51 -6.73
N LEU A 421 15.06 -19.86 -7.44
CA LEU A 421 13.93 -20.60 -6.86
C LEU A 421 14.35 -22.01 -6.43
N TYR A 422 15.18 -22.70 -7.21
CA TYR A 422 15.71 -24.02 -6.83
C TYR A 422 16.51 -23.96 -5.52
N GLU A 423 17.29 -22.91 -5.30
CA GLU A 423 18.09 -22.74 -4.07
C GLU A 423 17.25 -22.31 -2.85
N ASN A 424 16.19 -21.53 -3.05
CA ASN A 424 15.49 -20.83 -1.97
C ASN A 424 14.07 -21.35 -1.67
N ASP A 425 13.44 -22.06 -2.60
CA ASP A 425 12.11 -22.65 -2.45
C ASP A 425 12.20 -24.19 -2.51
N VAL A 426 11.93 -24.82 -1.36
CA VAL A 426 11.99 -26.28 -1.20
C VAL A 426 10.94 -26.98 -2.04
N ASP A 427 9.74 -26.42 -2.16
CA ASP A 427 8.64 -27.00 -2.91
C ASP A 427 8.88 -26.86 -4.42
N TYR A 428 9.49 -25.75 -4.86
CA TYR A 428 9.97 -25.60 -6.23
C TYR A 428 11.05 -26.63 -6.54
N ARG A 429 12.06 -26.79 -5.67
CA ARG A 429 13.09 -27.80 -5.84
C ARG A 429 12.49 -29.20 -6.01
N ASN A 430 11.55 -29.57 -5.13
CA ASN A 430 10.85 -30.85 -5.19
C ASN A 430 10.07 -31.02 -6.51
N LEU A 431 9.41 -29.97 -7.01
CA LEU A 431 8.75 -29.98 -8.33
C LEU A 431 9.76 -30.32 -9.45
N ILE A 432 10.91 -29.63 -9.46
CA ILE A 432 11.94 -29.83 -10.48
C ILE A 432 12.51 -31.24 -10.41
N ASP A 433 12.89 -31.70 -9.22
CA ASP A 433 13.51 -33.01 -9.03
C ASP A 433 12.52 -34.15 -9.36
N PHE A 434 11.20 -33.92 -9.21
CA PHE A 434 10.17 -34.91 -9.52
C PHE A 434 9.79 -34.96 -11.01
N PHE A 435 9.56 -33.81 -11.63
CA PHE A 435 9.12 -33.73 -13.03
C PHE A 435 10.26 -33.60 -14.04
N GLU A 436 11.49 -33.38 -13.56
CA GLU A 436 12.73 -33.26 -14.35
C GLU A 436 12.60 -32.30 -15.55
N TYR A 437 11.99 -31.14 -15.32
CA TYR A 437 11.75 -30.13 -16.37
C TYR A 437 12.11 -28.71 -15.93
N PHE A 438 12.15 -27.80 -16.90
CA PHE A 438 12.47 -26.39 -16.69
C PHE A 438 11.18 -25.52 -16.79
N PRO A 439 10.53 -25.16 -15.67
CA PRO A 439 9.18 -24.58 -15.67
C PRO A 439 9.13 -23.07 -15.87
N ILE A 440 10.25 -22.40 -16.20
CA ILE A 440 10.28 -20.94 -16.36
C ILE A 440 10.29 -20.58 -17.85
N LYS A 441 9.42 -19.66 -18.25
CA LYS A 441 9.43 -19.06 -19.60
C LYS A 441 9.38 -17.55 -19.50
N ILE A 442 10.23 -16.88 -20.28
CA ILE A 442 10.21 -15.41 -20.41
C ILE A 442 9.60 -15.05 -21.77
N ARG A 443 8.60 -14.17 -21.74
CA ARG A 443 8.01 -13.50 -22.90
C ARG A 443 8.41 -12.03 -22.83
N VAL A 444 9.42 -11.66 -23.62
CA VAL A 444 9.87 -10.27 -23.67
C VAL A 444 8.77 -9.40 -24.27
N VAL A 445 8.35 -8.38 -23.53
CA VAL A 445 7.41 -7.38 -24.02
C VAL A 445 8.15 -6.10 -24.43
N PRO A 446 7.68 -5.38 -25.47
CA PRO A 446 8.28 -4.11 -25.88
C PRO A 446 8.33 -3.07 -24.76
N LYS A 447 9.37 -2.21 -24.80
CA LYS A 447 9.49 -1.08 -23.87
C LYS A 447 8.31 -0.11 -24.02
N GLY A 448 7.71 0.27 -22.90
CA GLY A 448 6.55 1.17 -22.79
C GLY A 448 5.20 0.45 -22.76
N VAL A 449 5.14 -0.88 -22.84
CA VAL A 449 3.89 -1.64 -22.82
C VAL A 449 3.15 -1.44 -21.50
N PHE A 450 3.83 -1.63 -20.36
CA PHE A 450 3.18 -1.49 -19.06
C PHE A 450 2.83 -0.02 -18.76
N ALA A 451 3.64 0.92 -19.24
CA ALA A 451 3.31 2.33 -19.16
C ALA A 451 1.98 2.65 -19.87
N ARG A 452 1.80 2.18 -21.11
CA ARG A 452 0.56 2.37 -21.88
C ARG A 452 -0.62 1.61 -21.26
N PHE A 453 -0.39 0.42 -20.71
CA PHE A 453 -1.41 -0.32 -19.98
C PHE A 453 -1.96 0.48 -18.79
N LEU A 454 -1.11 1.21 -18.07
CA LEU A 454 -1.50 2.08 -16.97
C LEU A 454 -2.22 3.36 -17.45
N GLU A 455 -1.90 3.90 -18.63
CA GLU A 455 -2.58 5.08 -19.21
C GLU A 455 -4.07 4.83 -19.46
N ASP A 456 -4.41 3.63 -19.91
CA ASP A 456 -5.78 3.22 -20.28
C ASP A 456 -6.63 2.83 -19.05
N ILE A 457 -6.08 2.89 -17.83
CA ILE A 457 -6.85 2.64 -16.61
C ILE A 457 -7.84 3.81 -16.41
N PRO A 458 -9.16 3.54 -16.30
CA PRO A 458 -10.17 4.59 -16.22
C PRO A 458 -9.87 5.62 -15.12
N ALA A 459 -10.10 6.89 -15.43
CA ALA A 459 -10.06 7.97 -14.44
C ALA A 459 -10.92 7.58 -13.24
N GLY A 460 -10.26 7.40 -12.09
CA GLY A 460 -10.89 6.81 -10.92
C GLY A 460 -10.07 5.68 -10.34
N SER A 461 -9.57 4.71 -11.09
CA SER A 461 -8.92 3.52 -10.50
C SER A 461 -7.47 3.76 -10.08
N VAL A 462 -6.99 3.06 -9.04
CA VAL A 462 -5.55 3.09 -8.67
C VAL A 462 -4.78 2.44 -9.81
N PRO A 463 -3.89 3.18 -10.52
CA PRO A 463 -3.09 2.57 -11.57
C PRO A 463 -2.16 1.56 -10.92
N LYS A 464 -2.33 0.27 -11.20
CA LYS A 464 -1.42 -0.79 -10.73
C LYS A 464 -1.41 -1.90 -11.78
N VAL A 465 -0.23 -2.46 -12.03
CA VAL A 465 -0.11 -3.73 -12.74
C VAL A 465 -0.32 -4.86 -11.72
N HIS A 466 -1.37 -5.64 -11.92
CA HIS A 466 -1.56 -6.89 -11.15
C HIS A 466 -0.60 -7.95 -11.71
N ARG A 467 0.56 -8.13 -11.07
CA ARG A 467 1.61 -9.02 -11.59
C ARG A 467 1.22 -10.48 -11.54
N ILE A 468 0.52 -10.88 -10.48
CA ILE A 468 -0.04 -12.22 -10.34
C ILE A 468 -1.57 -12.10 -10.26
N GLY A 469 -2.27 -13.08 -10.83
CA GLY A 469 -3.74 -13.09 -10.82
C GLY A 469 -4.38 -11.96 -11.64
N MET A 470 -3.66 -11.42 -12.64
CA MET A 470 -4.22 -10.42 -13.57
C MET A 470 -5.53 -10.94 -14.17
N LYS A 471 -6.57 -10.10 -14.14
CA LYS A 471 -7.87 -10.43 -14.72
C LYS A 471 -7.74 -10.76 -16.20
N LYS A 472 -8.60 -11.66 -16.69
CA LYS A 472 -8.57 -12.09 -18.08
C LYS A 472 -8.74 -10.90 -19.03
N GLU A 473 -9.67 -9.99 -18.73
CA GLU A 473 -9.95 -8.81 -19.55
C GLU A 473 -8.75 -7.83 -19.56
N ASP A 474 -8.11 -7.64 -18.41
CA ASP A 474 -6.90 -6.83 -18.30
C ASP A 474 -5.73 -7.47 -19.06
N PHE A 475 -5.58 -8.79 -18.98
CA PHE A 475 -4.54 -9.50 -19.69
C PHE A 475 -4.76 -9.47 -21.21
N GLU A 476 -6.00 -9.64 -21.69
CA GLU A 476 -6.33 -9.47 -23.11
C GLU A 476 -6.03 -8.05 -23.61
N ARG A 477 -6.28 -7.03 -22.77
CA ARG A 477 -5.89 -5.65 -23.05
C ARG A 477 -4.38 -5.49 -23.13
N LEU A 478 -3.62 -6.08 -22.21
CA LEU A 478 -2.16 -6.08 -22.23
C LEU A 478 -1.63 -6.73 -23.53
N LEU A 479 -2.18 -7.89 -23.93
CA LEU A 479 -1.82 -8.57 -25.18
C LEU A 479 -2.09 -7.70 -26.41
N LYS A 480 -3.21 -6.98 -26.43
CA LYS A 480 -3.52 -6.03 -27.51
C LYS A 480 -2.49 -4.92 -27.59
N ILE A 481 -2.10 -4.33 -26.46
CA ILE A 481 -1.04 -3.30 -26.40
C ILE A 481 0.29 -3.87 -26.91
N ILE A 482 0.66 -5.08 -26.50
CA ILE A 482 1.88 -5.76 -27.00
C ILE A 482 1.82 -5.91 -28.53
N SER A 483 0.67 -6.32 -29.07
CA SER A 483 0.46 -6.45 -30.52
C SER A 483 0.62 -5.11 -31.25
N ASP A 484 0.08 -4.02 -30.70
CA ASP A 484 0.19 -2.67 -31.29
C ASP A 484 1.66 -2.19 -31.40
N TYR A 485 2.54 -2.69 -30.52
CA TYR A 485 3.99 -2.39 -30.54
C TYR A 485 4.80 -3.31 -31.47
N GLY A 486 4.16 -4.24 -32.20
CA GLY A 486 4.82 -5.17 -33.12
C GLY A 486 4.92 -6.62 -32.61
N GLY A 487 4.22 -6.98 -31.54
CA GLY A 487 4.10 -8.36 -31.04
C GLY A 487 5.27 -8.86 -30.19
N PHE A 488 5.28 -10.16 -29.89
CA PHE A 488 6.35 -10.80 -29.13
C PHE A 488 7.62 -10.93 -29.95
N ARG A 489 8.76 -10.63 -29.35
CA ARG A 489 10.05 -11.14 -29.85
C ARG A 489 10.17 -12.59 -29.42
N TRP A 490 9.75 -13.50 -30.30
CA TRP A 490 10.00 -14.93 -30.12
C TRP A 490 11.50 -15.17 -30.25
N THR A 491 12.09 -15.69 -29.18
CA THR A 491 13.38 -16.38 -29.21
C THR A 491 13.05 -17.85 -28.97
N PHE A 492 13.47 -18.69 -29.93
CA PHE A 492 13.15 -20.12 -30.00
C PHE A 492 14.01 -20.91 -29.03
#